data_AF-A0A9E4LCZ5-F1
#
_entry.id   AF-A0A9E4LCZ5-F1
#
_cell.length_a   1.000
_cell.length_b   1.000
_cell.length_c   1.000
_cell.angle_alpha   90.00
_cell.angle_beta   90.00
_cell.angle_gamma   90.00
#
_symmetry.space_group_name_H-M   'P 1'
#
loop_
_entity.id
_entity.type
_entity.pdbx_description
1 polymer ?
#
loop_
_entity_poly.entity_id
_entity_poly.type
_entity_poly.pdbx_seq_one_letter_code
_entity_poly.pdbx_strand_id
1 'polypeptide(L)'
;MSGISVKRIWFVFWLLLVVTTVEVALGIIKPDFMMVGVLGTSLLNLTFIILTLVKAFYIVSYFMHWKYERTNLKWAIALPALILIPYLVFILLVEGDYIYQAIS
;
A
#
# COMPACT_ATOMS: atom_id res chain seq x y z
N MET A 1 -21.42 5.90 -21.59
CA MET A 1 -20.73 5.82 -20.28
C MET A 1 -20.90 4.43 -19.71
N SER A 2 -19.83 3.62 -19.60
CA SER A 2 -19.89 2.35 -18.86
C SER A 2 -19.86 2.63 -17.35
N GLY A 3 -21.03 2.83 -16.76
CA GLY A 3 -21.18 2.94 -15.32
C GLY A 3 -20.73 1.66 -14.61
N ILE A 4 -20.08 1.81 -13.46
CA ILE A 4 -19.66 0.68 -12.63
C ILE A 4 -20.89 -0.15 -12.27
N SER A 5 -20.91 -1.42 -12.66
CA SER A 5 -21.98 -2.34 -12.27
C SER A 5 -21.77 -2.80 -10.83
N VAL A 6 -22.82 -2.81 -10.02
CA VAL A 6 -22.80 -3.26 -8.60
C VAL A 6 -22.18 -4.66 -8.45
N LYS A 7 -22.42 -5.55 -9.44
CA LYS A 7 -21.79 -6.88 -9.50
C LYS A 7 -20.26 -6.84 -9.50
N ARG A 8 -19.65 -5.86 -10.18
CA ARG A 8 -18.19 -5.73 -10.26
C ARG A 8 -17.60 -5.21 -8.95
N ILE A 9 -18.31 -4.33 -8.24
CA ILE A 9 -17.91 -3.85 -6.91
C ILE A 9 -17.89 -5.02 -5.92
N TRP A 10 -18.97 -5.81 -5.88
CA TRP A 10 -19.06 -6.99 -5.02
C TRP A 10 -17.99 -8.04 -5.33
N PHE A 11 -17.65 -8.23 -6.60
CA PHE A 11 -16.55 -9.12 -6.99
C PHE A 11 -15.20 -8.63 -6.46
N VAL A 12 -14.87 -7.35 -6.67
CA VAL A 12 -13.60 -6.77 -6.20
C VAL A 12 -13.54 -6.75 -4.66
N PHE A 13 -14.67 -6.53 -3.99
CA PHE A 13 -14.79 -6.62 -2.54
C PHE A 13 -14.38 -8.00 -2.02
N TRP A 14 -14.98 -9.07 -2.55
CA TRP A 14 -14.64 -10.43 -2.13
C TRP A 14 -13.19 -10.79 -2.45
N LEU A 15 -12.69 -10.39 -3.62
CA LEU A 15 -11.29 -10.59 -3.99
C LEU A 15 -10.35 -9.92 -2.97
N LEU A 16 -10.61 -8.67 -2.61
CA LEU A 16 -9.79 -7.94 -1.64
C LEU A 16 -9.92 -8.49 -0.22
N LEU A 17 -11.11 -8.96 0.16
CA LEU A 17 -11.34 -9.60 1.45
C LEU A 17 -10.49 -10.87 1.55
N VAL A 18 -10.58 -11.77 0.58
CA VAL A 18 -9.82 -13.03 0.57
C VAL A 18 -8.32 -12.76 0.60
N VAL A 19 -7.82 -11.86 -0.25
CA VAL A 19 -6.39 -11.49 -0.26
C VAL A 19 -5.94 -10.96 1.11
N THR A 20 -6.76 -10.11 1.74
CA THR A 20 -6.45 -9.55 3.07
C THR A 20 -6.45 -10.62 4.15
N THR A 21 -7.43 -11.53 4.13
CA THR A 21 -7.51 -12.63 5.09
C THR A 21 -6.29 -13.54 4.97
N VAL A 22 -5.86 -13.85 3.74
CA VAL A 22 -4.64 -14.63 3.48
C VAL A 22 -3.41 -13.90 4.00
N GLU A 23 -3.29 -12.59 3.76
CA GLU A 23 -2.20 -11.76 4.30
C GLU A 23 -2.11 -11.87 5.83
N VAL A 24 -3.23 -11.64 6.53
CA VAL A 24 -3.26 -11.68 8.00
C VAL A 24 -2.97 -13.09 8.52
N ALA A 25 -3.51 -14.13 7.87
CA ALA A 25 -3.24 -15.52 8.24
C ALA A 25 -1.76 -15.88 8.09
N LEU A 26 -1.12 -15.49 6.98
CA LEU A 26 0.32 -15.67 6.76
C LEU A 26 1.15 -14.88 7.79
N GLY A 27 0.66 -13.71 8.21
CA GLY A 27 1.30 -12.87 9.23
C GLY A 27 1.26 -13.46 10.63
N ILE A 28 0.24 -14.26 10.94
CA ILE A 28 0.10 -14.96 12.23
C ILE A 28 0.88 -16.28 12.20
N ILE A 29 0.72 -17.09 11.14
CA ILE A 29 1.31 -18.43 11.05
C ILE A 29 2.83 -18.34 10.84
N LYS A 30 3.33 -17.31 10.16
CA LYS A 30 4.76 -17.05 9.90
C LYS A 30 5.55 -18.32 9.56
N PRO A 31 5.21 -19.01 8.46
CA PRO A 31 5.79 -20.32 8.18
C PRO A 31 7.30 -20.23 7.93
N ASP A 32 8.05 -21.20 8.46
CA ASP A 32 9.52 -21.22 8.40
C ASP A 32 10.10 -21.17 6.98
N PHE A 33 9.39 -21.70 5.97
CA PHE A 33 9.83 -21.63 4.57
C PHE A 33 9.81 -20.19 4.00
N MET A 34 9.03 -19.28 4.59
CA MET A 34 8.97 -17.85 4.22
C MET A 34 9.92 -16.97 5.05
N MET A 35 10.57 -17.56 6.06
CA MET A 35 11.65 -16.91 6.82
C MET A 35 13.01 -17.01 6.12
N VAL A 36 13.08 -17.70 4.98
CA VAL A 36 14.30 -17.71 4.15
C VAL A 36 14.63 -16.28 3.73
N GLY A 37 15.83 -15.85 4.10
CA GLY A 37 16.33 -14.52 3.79
C GLY A 37 16.54 -14.37 2.29
N VAL A 38 15.76 -13.51 1.66
CA VAL A 38 15.91 -13.11 0.26
C VAL A 38 16.07 -11.60 0.26
N LEU A 39 17.19 -11.10 -0.31
CA LEU A 39 17.49 -9.66 -0.39
C LEU A 39 17.56 -8.95 0.98
N GLY A 40 18.22 -9.56 1.98
CA GLY A 40 18.48 -8.92 3.28
C GLY A 40 17.26 -8.78 4.20
N THR A 41 16.10 -9.31 3.81
CA THR A 41 14.89 -9.40 4.64
C THR A 41 14.21 -10.76 4.46
N SER A 42 13.24 -11.11 5.30
CA SER A 42 12.46 -12.35 5.15
C SER A 42 11.55 -12.28 3.90
N LEU A 43 11.45 -13.37 3.14
CA LEU A 43 10.50 -13.54 2.02
C LEU A 43 9.05 -13.14 2.39
N LEU A 44 8.69 -13.36 3.65
CA LEU A 44 7.43 -12.91 4.24
C LEU A 44 7.22 -11.40 4.10
N ASN A 45 8.21 -10.58 4.45
CA ASN A 45 8.11 -9.12 4.45
C ASN A 45 7.93 -8.58 3.02
N LEU A 46 8.65 -9.15 2.06
CA LEU A 46 8.54 -8.77 0.66
C LEU A 46 7.15 -9.12 0.09
N THR A 47 6.62 -10.28 0.48
CA THR A 47 5.25 -10.69 0.11
C THR A 47 4.21 -9.71 0.69
N PHE A 48 4.36 -9.29 1.94
CA PHE A 48 3.49 -8.29 2.56
C PHE A 48 3.52 -6.94 1.85
N ILE A 49 4.70 -6.42 1.52
CA ILE A 49 4.85 -5.15 0.80
C ILE A 49 4.16 -5.21 -0.57
N ILE A 50 4.35 -6.30 -1.32
CA ILE A 50 3.72 -6.46 -2.64
C ILE A 50 2.20 -6.57 -2.52
N LEU A 51 1.70 -7.43 -1.61
CA LEU A 51 0.26 -7.64 -1.45
C LEU A 51 -0.45 -6.36 -0.97
N THR A 52 0.15 -5.61 -0.05
CA THR A 52 -0.39 -4.31 0.41
C THR A 52 -0.44 -3.27 -0.71
N LEU A 53 0.58 -3.18 -1.58
CA LEU A 53 0.56 -2.29 -2.75
C LEU A 53 -0.53 -2.67 -3.74
N VAL A 54 -0.64 -3.96 -4.07
CA VAL A 54 -1.68 -4.48 -4.97
C VAL A 54 -3.07 -4.16 -4.42
N LYS A 55 -3.29 -4.42 -3.14
CA LYS A 55 -4.54 -4.09 -2.45
C LYS A 55 -4.87 -2.60 -2.51
N ALA A 56 -3.91 -1.73 -2.20
CA ALA A 56 -4.09 -0.29 -2.24
C ALA A 56 -4.52 0.18 -3.64
N PHE A 57 -3.90 -0.36 -4.70
CA PHE A 57 -4.29 -0.06 -6.07
C PHE A 57 -5.75 -0.46 -6.39
N TYR A 58 -6.18 -1.66 -5.99
CA TYR A 58 -7.56 -2.10 -6.19
C TYR A 58 -8.58 -1.28 -5.38
N ILE A 59 -8.24 -0.85 -4.17
CA ILE A 59 -9.10 0.01 -3.35
C ILE A 59 -9.28 1.38 -4.01
N VAL A 60 -8.18 2.04 -4.37
CA VAL A 60 -8.22 3.39 -4.96
C VAL A 60 -8.94 3.37 -6.31
N SER A 61 -8.68 2.37 -7.14
CA SER A 61 -9.30 2.30 -8.47
C SER A 61 -10.81 2.01 -8.43
N TYR A 62 -11.28 1.11 -7.57
CA TYR A 62 -12.68 0.64 -7.57
C TYR A 62 -13.56 1.21 -6.45
N PHE A 63 -13.05 1.38 -5.23
CA PHE A 63 -13.84 1.95 -4.13
C PHE A 63 -13.79 3.47 -4.09
N MET A 64 -12.64 4.06 -4.41
CA MET A 64 -12.52 5.51 -4.54
C MET A 64 -12.94 6.04 -5.92
N HIS A 65 -13.50 5.20 -6.80
CA HIS A 65 -14.03 5.56 -8.12
C HIS A 65 -13.05 6.23 -9.09
N TRP A 66 -11.77 6.33 -8.75
CA TRP A 66 -10.76 6.99 -9.57
C TRP A 66 -10.68 6.47 -11.00
N LYS A 67 -11.02 5.21 -11.25
CA LYS A 67 -10.95 4.66 -12.61
C LYS A 67 -11.77 5.46 -13.63
N TYR A 68 -12.92 6.02 -13.24
CA TYR A 68 -13.83 6.72 -14.15
C TYR A 68 -13.90 8.24 -13.92
N GLU A 69 -13.12 8.77 -12.98
CA GLU A 69 -13.07 10.19 -12.68
C GLU A 69 -12.12 10.98 -13.59
N ARG A 70 -12.21 12.31 -13.49
CA ARG A 70 -11.38 13.25 -14.23
C ARG A 70 -9.91 13.04 -13.90
N THR A 71 -9.08 12.96 -14.93
CA THR A 71 -7.62 12.75 -14.80
C THR A 71 -6.97 13.76 -13.87
N ASN A 72 -7.42 15.02 -13.87
CA ASN A 72 -6.91 16.06 -12.96
C ASN A 72 -7.17 15.73 -11.48
N LEU A 73 -8.30 15.11 -11.14
CA LEU A 73 -8.60 14.73 -9.76
C LEU A 73 -7.69 13.60 -9.28
N LYS A 74 -7.39 12.64 -10.16
CA LYS A 74 -6.45 11.54 -9.86
C LYS A 74 -5.06 12.07 -9.57
N TRP A 75 -4.56 12.98 -10.41
CA TRP A 75 -3.25 13.60 -10.20
C TRP A 75 -3.20 14.49 -8.96
N ALA A 76 -4.29 15.21 -8.65
CA ALA A 76 -4.35 16.07 -7.46
C ALA A 76 -4.13 15.30 -6.15
N ILE A 77 -4.53 14.03 -6.10
CA ILE A 77 -4.35 13.18 -4.91
C ILE A 77 -3.09 12.30 -5.03
N ALA A 78 -2.77 11.81 -6.23
CA ALA A 78 -1.59 10.98 -6.45
C ALA A 78 -0.27 11.75 -6.26
N LEU A 79 -0.21 13.03 -6.67
CA LEU A 79 0.99 13.85 -6.54
C LEU A 79 1.43 14.05 -5.08
N PRO A 80 0.55 14.50 -4.16
CA PRO A 80 0.91 14.59 -2.75
C PRO A 80 1.31 13.25 -2.14
N ALA A 81 0.61 12.16 -2.49
CA ALA A 81 0.94 10.84 -1.97
C ALA A 81 2.32 10.34 -2.43
N LEU A 82 2.71 10.63 -3.68
CA LEU A 82 3.97 10.19 -4.27
C LEU A 82 5.16 11.09 -3.90
N ILE A 83 4.95 12.41 -3.86
CA ILE A 83 6.04 13.39 -3.67
C ILE A 83 6.05 13.92 -2.24
N LEU A 84 4.90 14.43 -1.77
CA LEU A 84 4.85 15.18 -0.52
C LEU A 84 5.04 14.28 0.70
N ILE A 85 4.44 13.08 0.73
CA ILE A 85 4.61 12.17 1.88
C ILE A 85 6.07 11.70 2.02
N PRO A 86 6.73 11.13 1.00
CA PRO A 86 8.13 10.72 1.14
C PRO A 86 9.07 11.90 1.43
N TYR A 87 8.81 13.07 0.85
CA TYR A 87 9.60 14.28 1.11
C TYR A 87 9.45 14.75 2.57
N LEU A 88 8.25 14.68 3.14
CA LEU A 88 7.98 15.03 4.53
C LEU A 88 8.65 14.03 5.49
N VAL A 89 8.63 12.74 5.17
CA VAL A 89 9.38 11.73 5.94
C VAL A 89 10.88 12.00 5.89
N PHE A 90 11.41 12.33 4.71
CA PHE A 90 12.84 12.65 4.55
C PHE A 90 13.26 13.84 5.40
N ILE A 91 12.52 14.97 5.35
CA ILE A 91 12.89 16.16 6.13
C ILE A 91 12.79 15.90 7.63
N LEU A 92 11.78 15.16 8.11
CA LEU A 92 11.66 14.80 9.52
C LEU A 92 12.82 13.93 10.00
N LEU A 93 13.29 12.99 9.17
CA LEU A 93 14.43 12.14 9.53
C LEU A 93 15.73 12.93 9.60
N VAL A 94 15.97 13.85 8.65
CA VAL A 94 17.17 14.70 8.64
C VAL A 94 17.17 15.66 9.83
N GLU A 95 16.07 16.36 10.07
CA GLU A 95 15.95 17.30 11.20
C GLU A 95 16.02 16.56 12.54
N GLY A 96 15.40 15.37 12.63
CA GLY A 96 15.46 14.53 13.82
C GLY A 96 16.88 14.09 14.16
N ASP A 97 17.67 13.69 13.15
CA ASP A 97 19.07 13.32 13.32
C ASP A 97 19.94 14.51 13.72
N TYR A 98 19.72 15.68 13.11
CA TYR A 98 20.45 16.91 13.47
C TYR A 98 20.23 17.32 14.93
N ILE A 99 18.97 17.29 15.39
CA ILE A 99 18.63 17.60 16.79
C ILE A 99 19.23 16.56 17.74
N TYR A 100 19.20 15.28 17.38
CA TYR A 100 19.79 14.21 18.19
C TYR A 100 21.30 14.46 18.41
N GLN A 101 22.05 14.73 17.32
CA GLN A 101 23.49 15.03 17.41
C GLN A 101 23.80 16.34 18.17
N ALA A 102 22.90 17.32 18.18
CA ALA A 102 23.11 18.58 18.88
C ALA A 102 22.89 18.50 20.39
N ILE A 103 22.10 17.51 20.86
CA ILE A 103 21.73 17.34 22.28
C ILE A 103 22.51 16.18 22.93
N SER A 104 22.99 15.20 22.15
CA SER A 104 23.85 14.10 22.61
C SER A 104 25.31 14.50 22.70
#